data_AF-A0A4V3JL91-F1
#
_entry.id   AF-A0A4V3JL91-F1
#
_cell.length_a   1.000
_cell.length_b   1.000
_cell.length_c   1.000
_cell.angle_alpha   90.00
_cell.angle_beta   90.00
_cell.angle_gamma   90.00
#
_symmetry.space_group_name_H-M   'P 1'
#
loop_
_entity.id
_entity.type
_entity.pdbx_description
1 polymer ?
#
loop_
_entity_poly.entity_id
_entity_poly.type
_entity_poly.pdbx_seq_one_letter_code
_entity_poly.pdbx_strand_id
1 'polypeptide(L)'
;MKQIRFLVLFSFLVTLFFVVSNHLGSGLSADPLDSHPIEISIKQKSAGKYELELFLPKDFGFQMEAPHRIFLSGTDGLKVLNADLKLKGPIHHKKPEYFEFVKPLTFQVEGKGKLQLDAKLFYCNFVKNICIPAKVNKSFSI
;
A
#
# COMPACT_ATOMS: atom_id res chain seq x y z
N MET A 1 -25.40 68.15 -5.80
CA MET A 1 -25.49 68.45 -7.25
C MET A 1 -24.08 68.54 -7.83
N LYS A 2 -23.91 68.10 -9.09
CA LYS A 2 -22.69 68.10 -9.95
C LYS A 2 -21.70 66.96 -9.67
N GLN A 3 -21.80 65.79 -10.31
CA GLN A 3 -21.58 65.44 -11.74
C GLN A 3 -20.25 66.00 -12.27
N ILE A 4 -19.21 65.19 -12.52
CA ILE A 4 -18.95 64.22 -13.63
C ILE A 4 -17.88 64.82 -14.58
N ARG A 5 -16.99 63.94 -15.07
CA ARG A 5 -16.07 64.04 -16.23
C ARG A 5 -14.81 64.89 -16.06
N PHE A 6 -13.67 64.21 -15.88
CA PHE A 6 -12.71 64.13 -16.99
C PHE A 6 -11.94 62.81 -16.89
N LEU A 7 -12.16 61.98 -17.89
CA LEU A 7 -11.55 60.69 -18.14
C LEU A 7 -10.53 60.93 -19.26
N VAL A 8 -9.62 59.98 -19.41
CA VAL A 8 -8.81 59.68 -20.60
C VAL A 8 -7.42 60.35 -20.68
N LEU A 9 -6.44 59.48 -20.94
CA LEU A 9 -5.07 59.72 -21.43
C LEU A 9 -3.98 59.98 -20.38
N PHE A 10 -3.60 58.93 -19.65
CA PHE A 10 -2.19 58.52 -19.70
C PHE A 10 -2.12 57.02 -20.03
N SER A 11 -1.92 56.82 -21.33
CA SER A 11 -1.79 55.54 -22.02
C SER A 11 -0.61 54.74 -21.49
N PHE A 12 -0.88 53.48 -21.18
CA PHE A 12 -0.05 52.31 -21.51
C PHE A 12 1.45 52.55 -21.68
N LEU A 13 2.24 52.27 -20.64
CA LEU A 13 3.65 51.89 -20.84
C LEU A 13 4.26 51.19 -19.60
N VAL A 14 3.70 50.06 -19.17
CA VAL A 14 4.47 49.04 -18.40
C VAL A 14 3.98 47.65 -18.79
N THR A 15 4.24 47.27 -20.04
CA THR A 15 4.32 45.86 -20.44
C THR A 15 5.77 45.60 -20.78
N LEU A 16 6.50 44.89 -19.91
CA LEU A 16 7.52 43.92 -20.31
C LEU A 16 8.23 43.33 -19.08
N PHE A 17 8.32 42.00 -19.08
CA PHE A 17 9.29 41.18 -18.38
C PHE A 17 9.25 41.15 -16.85
N PHE A 18 8.30 40.37 -16.30
CA PHE A 18 8.71 39.36 -15.33
C PHE A 18 8.47 37.98 -15.92
N VAL A 19 9.61 37.38 -16.26
CA VAL A 19 9.81 36.05 -16.81
C VAL A 19 9.04 35.04 -15.98
N VAL A 20 8.17 34.30 -16.66
CA VAL A 20 7.63 33.02 -16.22
C VAL A 20 8.82 32.16 -15.84
N SER A 21 9.07 32.02 -14.54
CA SER A 21 9.93 30.95 -14.03
C SER A 21 9.24 29.64 -14.36
N ASN A 22 9.60 29.08 -15.52
CA ASN A 22 9.43 27.67 -15.81
C ASN A 22 10.16 26.91 -14.71
N HIS A 23 9.43 26.53 -13.65
CA HIS A 23 9.91 25.50 -12.75
C HIS A 23 9.82 24.20 -13.53
N LEU A 24 10.85 23.97 -14.34
CA LEU A 24 11.22 22.68 -14.91
C LEU A 24 11.75 21.81 -13.75
N GLY A 25 10.88 21.55 -12.77
CA GLY A 25 11.05 20.40 -11.90
C GLY A 25 10.49 19.23 -12.67
N SER A 26 11.38 18.48 -13.33
CA SER A 26 11.07 17.17 -13.91
C SER A 26 10.26 16.37 -12.90
N GLY A 27 8.94 16.34 -13.09
CA GLY A 27 8.08 15.39 -12.41
C GLY A 27 8.53 14.03 -12.89
N LEU A 28 9.39 13.37 -12.11
CA LEU A 28 9.50 11.92 -12.17
C LEU A 28 8.11 11.42 -11.78
N SER A 29 7.25 11.26 -12.78
CA SER A 29 6.07 10.43 -12.68
C SER A 29 6.59 9.02 -12.54
N ALA A 30 6.88 8.61 -11.30
CA ALA A 30 6.93 7.19 -10.99
C ALA A 30 5.53 6.67 -11.32
N ASP A 31 5.44 5.72 -12.25
CA ASP A 31 4.22 4.95 -12.43
C ASP A 31 3.72 4.54 -11.05
N PRO A 32 2.42 4.67 -10.76
CA PRO A 32 1.89 4.25 -9.47
C PRO A 32 2.34 2.82 -9.23
N LEU A 33 3.00 2.57 -8.09
CA LEU A 33 3.36 1.25 -7.55
C LEU A 33 2.11 0.41 -7.20
N ASP A 34 0.99 0.64 -7.90
CA ASP A 34 -0.37 0.21 -7.55
C ASP A 34 -0.65 -1.25 -7.89
N SER A 35 0.31 -2.01 -8.42
CA SER A 35 0.20 -3.47 -8.42
C SER A 35 1.47 -4.13 -7.89
N HIS A 36 1.54 -4.23 -6.55
CA HIS A 36 2.38 -5.25 -5.96
C HIS A 36 1.84 -6.64 -6.35
N PRO A 37 2.68 -7.67 -6.52
CA PRO A 37 2.24 -9.00 -6.92
C PRO A 37 1.66 -9.83 -5.77
N ILE A 38 1.60 -9.27 -4.55
CA ILE A 38 1.11 -9.99 -3.37
C ILE A 38 -0.39 -10.23 -3.46
N GLU A 39 -0.76 -11.50 -3.56
CA GLU A 39 -2.14 -11.94 -3.45
C GLU A 39 -2.47 -12.29 -2.00
N ILE A 40 -3.67 -11.93 -1.57
CA ILE A 40 -4.13 -12.12 -0.20
C ILE A 40 -5.48 -12.81 -0.23
N SER A 41 -5.62 -13.88 0.54
CA SER A 41 -6.85 -14.64 0.71
C SER A 41 -7.17 -14.87 2.19
N ILE A 42 -8.46 -14.97 2.52
CA ILE A 42 -8.93 -15.32 3.85
C ILE A 42 -9.76 -16.59 3.74
N LYS A 43 -9.43 -17.58 4.58
CA LYS A 43 -10.15 -18.85 4.67
C LYS A 43 -10.66 -19.07 6.08
N GLN A 44 -11.93 -19.42 6.20
CA GLN A 44 -12.50 -19.86 7.47
C GLN A 44 -12.08 -21.31 7.75
N LYS A 45 -11.58 -21.59 8.95
CA LYS A 45 -11.27 -22.97 9.39
C LYS A 45 -12.34 -23.56 10.27
N SER A 46 -12.88 -22.74 11.16
CA SER A 46 -14.00 -23.08 12.05
C SER A 46 -14.71 -21.79 12.47
N ALA A 47 -15.81 -21.90 13.20
CA ALA A 47 -16.54 -20.73 13.70
C ALA A 47 -15.59 -19.79 14.47
N GLY A 48 -15.51 -18.53 14.04
CA GLY A 48 -14.65 -17.52 14.65
C GLY A 48 -13.13 -17.68 14.42
N LYS A 49 -12.67 -18.71 13.71
CA LYS A 49 -11.23 -18.93 13.42
C LYS A 49 -10.94 -18.92 11.93
N TYR A 50 -9.98 -18.08 11.55
CA TYR A 50 -9.64 -17.80 10.16
C TYR A 50 -8.14 -17.91 9.92
N GLU A 51 -7.80 -18.12 8.66
CA GLU A 51 -6.44 -18.08 8.13
C GLU A 51 -6.32 -17.00 7.07
N LEU A 52 -5.28 -16.18 7.19
CA LEU A 52 -4.82 -15.23 6.21
C LEU A 52 -3.67 -15.87 5.41
N GLU A 53 -3.87 -16.03 4.11
CA GLU A 53 -2.87 -16.59 3.20
C GLU A 53 -2.25 -15.47 2.35
N LEU A 54 -0.93 -15.51 2.21
CA LEU A 54 -0.15 -14.58 1.40
C LEU A 54 0.53 -15.37 0.27
N PHE A 55 0.30 -14.97 -0.97
CA PHE A 55 0.89 -15.60 -2.13
C PHE A 55 1.70 -14.59 -2.93
N LEU A 56 2.80 -15.08 -3.49
CA LEU A 56 3.61 -14.38 -4.47
C LEU A 56 3.71 -15.26 -5.72
N PRO A 57 3.73 -14.67 -6.92
CA PRO A 57 4.00 -15.40 -8.15
C PRO A 57 5.39 -16.05 -8.13
N LYS A 58 5.61 -16.93 -9.10
CA LYS A 58 6.94 -17.48 -9.37
C LYS A 58 7.96 -16.35 -9.54
N ASP A 59 9.17 -16.60 -9.08
CA ASP A 59 10.31 -15.66 -9.13
C ASP A 59 10.21 -14.46 -8.18
N PHE A 60 9.26 -14.47 -7.25
CA PHE A 60 9.21 -13.55 -6.13
C PHE A 60 9.35 -14.28 -4.80
N GLY A 61 9.78 -13.57 -3.76
CA GLY A 61 9.83 -14.13 -2.41
C GLY A 61 9.78 -13.06 -1.32
N PHE A 62 9.34 -13.47 -0.14
CA PHE A 62 9.40 -12.65 1.06
C PHE A 62 10.74 -12.87 1.77
N GLN A 63 11.48 -11.80 2.03
CA GLN A 63 12.75 -11.89 2.77
C GLN A 63 12.47 -12.13 4.26
N MET A 64 13.23 -13.05 4.87
CA MET A 64 12.97 -13.49 6.25
C MET A 64 13.27 -12.42 7.30
N GLU A 65 14.33 -11.63 7.08
CA GLU A 65 14.79 -10.60 8.02
C GLU A 65 14.13 -9.23 7.80
N ALA A 66 13.32 -9.10 6.73
CA ALA A 66 12.67 -7.83 6.44
C ALA A 66 11.58 -7.49 7.47
N PRO A 67 11.36 -6.21 7.79
CA PRO A 67 10.48 -5.78 8.88
C PRO A 67 9.01 -5.75 8.46
N HIS A 68 8.46 -6.91 8.09
CA HIS A 68 7.05 -7.08 7.73
C HIS A 68 6.13 -6.71 8.89
N ARG A 69 5.05 -6.00 8.60
CA ARG A 69 4.00 -5.65 9.56
C ARG A 69 2.65 -5.91 8.94
N ILE A 70 1.79 -6.64 9.64
CA ILE A 70 0.40 -6.87 9.26
C ILE A 70 -0.45 -6.52 10.47
N PHE A 71 -1.47 -5.71 10.24
CA PHE A 71 -2.46 -5.33 11.22
C PHE A 71 -3.83 -5.75 10.72
N LEU A 72 -4.63 -6.32 11.62
CA LEU A 72 -6.02 -6.67 11.38
C LEU A 72 -6.88 -5.91 12.37
N SER A 73 -7.93 -5.28 11.86
CA SER A 73 -8.97 -4.66 12.69
C SER A 73 -10.35 -5.04 12.19
N GLY A 74 -11.31 -5.06 13.10
CA GLY A 74 -12.71 -5.31 12.79
C GLY A 74 -13.51 -4.01 12.86
N THR A 75 -14.48 -3.86 11.96
CA THR A 75 -15.48 -2.79 11.97
C THR A 75 -16.88 -3.38 11.80
N ASP A 76 -17.91 -2.57 11.99
CA ASP A 76 -19.31 -2.95 11.80
C ASP A 76 -19.77 -4.14 12.69
N GLY A 77 -19.25 -4.22 13.92
CA GLY A 77 -19.61 -5.27 14.89
C GLY A 77 -18.68 -6.49 14.91
N LEU A 78 -17.68 -6.52 14.02
CA LEU A 78 -16.59 -7.50 14.06
C LEU A 78 -15.49 -7.06 15.02
N LYS A 79 -15.01 -7.97 15.87
CA LYS A 79 -13.87 -7.75 16.77
C LYS A 79 -12.78 -8.78 16.52
N VAL A 80 -11.54 -8.35 16.34
CA VAL A 80 -10.37 -9.25 16.28
C VAL A 80 -9.92 -9.53 17.71
N LEU A 81 -9.89 -10.81 18.10
CA LEU A 81 -9.55 -11.24 19.47
C LEU A 81 -8.07 -11.58 19.62
N ASN A 82 -7.52 -12.31 18.67
CA ASN A 82 -6.13 -12.76 18.65
C ASN A 82 -5.68 -12.91 17.19
N ALA A 83 -4.44 -12.54 16.89
CA ALA A 83 -3.83 -12.73 15.58
C ALA A 83 -2.32 -13.01 15.71
N ASP A 84 -1.86 -14.18 15.25
CA ASP A 84 -0.43 -14.47 15.05
C ASP A 84 -0.07 -14.16 13.59
N LEU A 85 0.32 -12.92 13.34
CA LEU A 85 0.55 -12.38 12.00
C LEU A 85 2.03 -12.29 11.61
N LYS A 86 2.90 -13.00 12.33
CA LYS A 86 4.32 -13.06 11.99
C LYS A 86 4.54 -14.05 10.85
N LEU A 87 5.12 -13.58 9.75
CA LEU A 87 5.51 -14.44 8.63
C LEU A 87 6.46 -15.55 9.12
N LYS A 88 6.09 -16.79 8.81
CA LYS A 88 6.84 -18.01 9.10
C LYS A 88 6.69 -18.94 7.91
N GLY A 89 7.71 -19.75 7.63
CA GLY A 89 7.70 -20.64 6.47
C GLY A 89 8.98 -21.46 6.37
N PRO A 90 9.03 -22.46 5.47
CA PRO A 90 10.28 -23.12 5.12
C PRO A 90 11.22 -22.16 4.37
N ILE A 91 12.51 -22.42 4.48
CA ILE A 91 13.57 -21.66 3.83
C ILE A 91 13.63 -22.03 2.35
N HIS A 92 13.77 -21.04 1.47
CA HIS A 92 13.85 -21.28 0.04
C HIS A 92 15.15 -22.02 -0.34
N HIS A 93 14.99 -23.20 -0.94
CA HIS A 93 16.06 -24.13 -1.35
C HIS A 93 17.27 -23.51 -2.06
N LYS A 94 17.07 -22.49 -2.92
CA LYS A 94 18.15 -21.81 -3.68
C LYS A 94 18.57 -20.45 -3.13
N LYS A 95 17.81 -19.90 -2.18
CA LYS A 95 18.01 -18.52 -1.69
C LYS A 95 17.68 -18.48 -0.19
N PRO A 96 18.63 -18.82 0.69
CA PRO A 96 18.37 -19.11 2.10
C PRO A 96 17.84 -17.92 2.92
N GLU A 97 17.94 -16.70 2.40
CA GLU A 97 17.44 -15.47 3.00
C GLU A 97 15.93 -15.21 2.77
N TYR A 98 15.25 -16.08 2.01
CA TYR A 98 13.83 -15.96 1.68
C TYR A 98 13.01 -17.16 2.17
N PHE A 99 11.73 -16.93 2.42
CA PHE A 99 10.76 -18.01 2.58
C PHE A 99 10.46 -18.67 1.23
N GLU A 100 10.40 -19.99 1.18
CA GLU A 100 9.89 -20.74 0.01
C GLU A 100 8.41 -20.46 -0.21
N PHE A 101 7.65 -20.47 0.88
CA PHE A 101 6.28 -19.98 0.96
C PHE A 101 6.01 -19.52 2.40
N VAL A 102 5.00 -18.66 2.56
CA VAL A 102 4.53 -18.23 3.88
C VAL A 102 3.44 -19.19 4.34
N LYS A 103 3.57 -19.74 5.55
CA LYS A 103 2.51 -20.54 6.18
C LYS A 103 1.30 -19.64 6.48
N PRO A 104 0.06 -20.15 6.37
CA PRO A 104 -1.13 -19.38 6.70
C PRO A 104 -1.06 -18.77 8.10
N LEU A 105 -1.43 -17.50 8.21
CA LEU A 105 -1.42 -16.72 9.45
C LEU A 105 -2.78 -16.85 10.12
N THR A 106 -2.81 -17.31 11.37
CA THR A 106 -4.08 -17.60 12.06
C THR A 106 -4.56 -16.40 12.87
N PHE A 107 -5.87 -16.15 12.82
CA PHE A 107 -6.50 -15.14 13.66
C PHE A 107 -7.92 -15.56 14.06
N GLN A 108 -8.40 -14.96 15.14
CA GLN A 108 -9.72 -15.22 15.72
C GLN A 108 -10.53 -13.94 15.78
N VAL A 109 -11.82 -14.07 15.48
CA VAL A 109 -12.77 -12.96 15.48
C VAL A 109 -14.04 -13.33 16.22
N GLU A 110 -14.73 -12.30 16.70
CA GLU A 110 -16.04 -12.38 17.32
C GLU A 110 -16.99 -11.42 16.61
N GLY A 111 -18.25 -11.84 16.45
CA GLY A 111 -19.25 -11.09 15.71
C GLY A 111 -19.17 -11.30 14.20
N LYS A 112 -19.84 -10.40 13.46
CA LYS A 112 -19.86 -10.33 11.99
C LYS A 112 -19.67 -8.88 11.59
N GLY A 113 -19.12 -8.64 10.41
CA GLY A 113 -18.88 -7.29 9.92
C GLY A 113 -17.80 -7.25 8.86
N LYS A 114 -16.93 -6.25 8.94
CA LYS A 114 -15.81 -6.10 7.99
C LYS A 114 -14.48 -6.24 8.70
N LEU A 115 -13.61 -7.06 8.14
CA LEU A 115 -12.21 -7.14 8.52
C LEU A 115 -11.40 -6.20 7.63
N GLN A 116 -10.70 -5.26 8.24
CA GLN A 116 -9.71 -4.42 7.60
C GLN A 116 -8.32 -5.01 7.81
N LEU A 117 -7.57 -5.15 6.72
CA LEU A 117 -6.18 -5.55 6.69
C LEU A 117 -5.34 -4.36 6.24
N ASP A 118 -4.38 -3.97 7.07
CA ASP A 118 -3.36 -2.98 6.75
C ASP A 118 -1.98 -3.63 6.91
N ALA A 119 -1.23 -3.73 5.83
CA ALA A 119 0.06 -4.39 5.82
C ALA A 119 1.16 -3.57 5.13
N LYS A 120 2.37 -3.66 5.69
CA LYS A 120 3.62 -3.27 5.05
C LYS A 120 4.47 -4.52 4.90
N LEU A 121 4.60 -5.01 3.67
CA LEU A 121 5.30 -6.24 3.33
C LEU A 121 6.50 -5.92 2.45
N PHE A 122 7.55 -6.72 2.55
CA PHE A 122 8.78 -6.55 1.77
C PHE A 122 9.03 -7.78 0.91
N TYR A 123 8.92 -7.64 -0.40
CA TYR A 123 9.09 -8.75 -1.32
C TYR A 123 10.22 -8.43 -2.29
N CYS A 124 10.87 -9.45 -2.83
CA CYS A 124 11.93 -9.28 -3.82
C CYS A 124 11.58 -10.03 -5.10
N ASN A 125 11.96 -9.45 -6.23
CA ASN A 125 11.91 -10.09 -7.54
C ASN A 125 13.29 -10.70 -7.82
N PHE A 126 13.36 -12.01 -7.97
CA PHE A 126 14.61 -12.75 -8.14
C PHE A 126 15.24 -12.55 -9.51
N VAL A 127 14.44 -12.28 -10.55
CA VAL A 127 14.94 -12.02 -11.92
C VAL A 127 15.59 -10.64 -11.99
N LYS A 128 14.91 -9.64 -11.42
CA LYS A 128 15.37 -8.24 -11.42
C LYS A 128 16.38 -7.95 -10.31
N ASN A 129 16.53 -8.86 -9.35
CA ASN A 129 17.39 -8.71 -8.18
C ASN A 129 17.11 -7.42 -7.38
N ILE A 130 15.83 -7.09 -7.20
CA ILE A 130 15.37 -5.90 -6.47
C ILE A 130 14.40 -6.30 -5.36
N CYS A 131 14.42 -5.55 -4.26
CA CYS A 131 13.52 -5.68 -3.13
C CYS A 131 12.65 -4.43 -3.01
N ILE A 132 11.35 -4.62 -2.83
CA ILE A 132 10.33 -3.58 -2.95
C ILE A 132 9.42 -3.65 -1.71
N PRO A 133 9.21 -2.52 -1.00
CA PRO A 133 8.16 -2.43 0.00
C PRO A 133 6.79 -2.32 -0.68
N ALA A 134 5.83 -3.14 -0.26
CA ALA A 134 4.42 -3.04 -0.60
C ALA A 134 3.61 -2.55 0.59
N LYS A 135 2.71 -1.59 0.34
CA LYS A 135 1.63 -1.27 1.26
C LYS A 135 0.35 -1.93 0.75
N VAL A 136 -0.29 -2.74 1.57
CA VAL A 136 -1.52 -3.45 1.20
C VAL A 136 -2.62 -3.04 2.17
N ASN A 137 -3.71 -2.48 1.65
CA ASN A 137 -4.89 -2.19 2.44
C ASN A 137 -6.09 -2.90 1.78
N LYS A 138 -6.76 -3.80 2.49
CA LYS A 138 -7.88 -4.59 1.97
C LYS A 138 -8.99 -4.73 3.01
N SER A 139 -10.24 -4.75 2.55
CA SER A 139 -11.41 -5.02 3.37
C SER A 139 -12.03 -6.36 2.94
N PHE A 140 -12.45 -7.16 3.91
CA PHE A 140 -13.12 -8.44 3.70
C PHE A 140 -14.42 -8.48 4.51
N SER A 141 -15.49 -9.01 3.95
CA SER A 141 -16.73 -9.28 4.70
C SER A 141 -16.63 -10.64 5.38
N ILE A 142 -16.86 -10.70 6.69
CA ILE A 142 -16.77 -11.91 7.52
C ILE A 142 -18.03 -12.08 8.37
#